data_AF-A0A0M3IW66-F1
#
_entry.id   AF-A0A0M3IW66-F1
#
_cell.length_a   1.000
_cell.length_b   1.000
_cell.length_c   1.000
_cell.angle_alpha   90.00
_cell.angle_beta   90.00
_cell.angle_gamma   90.00
#
_symmetry.space_group_name_H-M   'P 1'
#
loop_
_entity.id
_entity.type
_entity.pdbx_description
1 polymer ?
#
loop_
_entity_poly.entity_id
_entity_poly.type
_entity_poly.pdbx_seq_one_letter_code
_entity_poly.pdbx_strand_id
1 'polypeptide(L)'
;MGLGKTIQVICFLRALAFSQAETRGFGFRGLGPVLLICPTTLMHQWLKEFHNWFPLCRIAVLHSSGCFRGPQSHLLSKFSTYRK
;
A
#
# COMPACT_ATOMS: atom_id res chain seq x y z
N MET A 1 -21.47 1.32 -10.04
CA MET A 1 -21.03 0.10 -9.29
C MET A 1 -20.57 0.50 -7.90
N GLY A 2 -21.18 -0.02 -6.82
CA GLY A 2 -20.99 0.44 -5.42
C GLY A 2 -20.61 -0.65 -4.40
N LEU A 3 -20.15 -1.82 -4.85
CA LEU A 3 -19.84 -3.00 -4.00
C LEU A 3 -18.63 -2.82 -3.04
N GLY A 4 -17.98 -1.65 -3.02
CA GLY A 4 -16.89 -1.39 -2.08
C GLY A 4 -15.58 -2.16 -2.38
N LYS A 5 -15.26 -2.43 -3.65
CA LYS A 5 -14.04 -3.16 -4.05
C LYS A 5 -12.76 -2.58 -3.44
N THR A 6 -12.66 -1.25 -3.36
CA THR A 6 -11.52 -0.57 -2.73
C THR A 6 -11.34 -1.00 -1.27
N ILE A 7 -12.43 -1.00 -0.50
CA ILE A 7 -12.44 -1.41 0.91
C ILE A 7 -12.12 -2.90 1.04
N GLN A 8 -12.65 -3.74 0.16
CA GLN A 8 -12.34 -5.18 0.14
C GLN A 8 -10.83 -5.43 0.00
N VAL A 9 -10.17 -4.72 -0.92
CA VAL A 9 -8.71 -4.82 -1.09
C VAL A 9 -7.98 -4.31 0.15
N ILE A 10 -8.38 -3.16 0.70
CA ILE A 10 -7.72 -2.61 1.90
C ILE A 10 -7.87 -3.56 3.11
N CYS A 11 -9.06 -4.12 3.32
CA CYS A 11 -9.32 -5.10 4.38
C CYS A 11 -8.48 -6.37 4.20
N PHE A 12 -8.34 -6.86 2.97
CA PHE A 12 -7.47 -7.99 2.68
C PHE A 12 -6.00 -7.69 3.04
N LEU A 13 -5.46 -6.54 2.63
CA LEU A 13 -4.08 -6.15 2.95
C LEU A 13 -3.87 -5.94 4.46
N ARG A 14 -4.88 -5.38 5.15
CA ARG A 14 -4.86 -5.24 6.61
C ARG A 14 -4.86 -6.60 7.31
N ALA A 15 -5.63 -7.56 6.81
CA ALA A 15 -5.65 -8.93 7.34
C ALA A 15 -4.29 -9.62 7.16
N LEU A 16 -3.62 -9.43 6.03
CA LEU A 16 -2.24 -9.88 5.84
C LEU A 16 -1.29 -9.24 6.85
N ALA A 17 -1.37 -7.92 7.06
CA ALA A 17 -0.55 -7.23 8.04
C ALA A 17 -0.76 -7.75 9.48
N PHE A 18 -2.00 -8.05 9.86
CA PHE A 18 -2.32 -8.51 11.22
C PHE A 18 -2.02 -9.99 11.46
N SER A 19 -2.30 -10.84 10.47
CA SER A 19 -2.09 -12.29 10.60
C SER A 19 -0.62 -12.69 10.72
N GLN A 20 0.32 -11.81 10.34
CA GLN A 20 1.76 -12.09 10.35
C GLN A 20 2.12 -13.37 9.56
N ALA A 21 1.29 -13.71 8.57
CA ALA A 21 1.49 -14.89 7.73
C ALA A 21 2.84 -14.81 7.02
N GLU A 22 3.58 -15.92 7.03
CA GLU A 22 4.88 -15.98 6.40
C GLU A 22 4.74 -16.11 4.88
N THR A 23 5.33 -15.16 4.16
CA THR A 23 5.33 -15.22 2.69
C THR A 23 6.52 -16.06 2.24
N ARG A 24 6.24 -17.29 1.80
CA ARG A 24 7.27 -18.23 1.31
C ARG A 24 8.07 -17.59 0.15
N GLY A 25 9.39 -17.59 0.27
CA GLY A 25 10.31 -17.13 -0.78
C GLY A 25 10.69 -15.65 -0.75
N PHE A 26 10.05 -14.82 0.09
CA PHE A 26 10.32 -13.37 0.10
C PHE A 26 10.80 -12.81 1.45
N GLY A 27 10.86 -13.63 2.51
CA GLY A 27 11.42 -13.22 3.81
C GLY A 27 10.59 -12.19 4.59
N PHE A 28 9.35 -11.94 4.17
CA PHE A 28 8.42 -11.03 4.85
C PHE A 28 7.42 -11.81 5.71
N ARG A 29 7.13 -11.29 6.91
CA ARG A 29 6.02 -11.73 7.76
C ARG A 29 4.92 -10.68 7.76
N GLY A 30 3.70 -11.11 7.48
CA GLY A 30 2.55 -10.24 7.31
C GLY A 30 2.56 -9.52 5.96
N LEU A 31 2.32 -8.21 5.97
CA LEU A 31 2.24 -7.41 4.75
C LEU A 31 3.64 -6.94 4.30
N GLY A 32 4.14 -7.54 3.23
CA GLY A 32 5.33 -7.06 2.51
C GLY A 32 5.05 -5.84 1.62
N PRO A 33 6.01 -5.41 0.79
CA PRO A 33 5.79 -4.35 -0.20
C PRO A 33 4.69 -4.75 -1.20
N VAL A 34 3.72 -3.85 -1.44
CA VAL A 34 2.61 -4.08 -2.37
C VAL A 34 2.54 -2.95 -3.39
N LEU A 35 2.39 -3.32 -4.67
CA LEU A 35 2.12 -2.40 -5.76
C LEU A 35 0.63 -2.43 -6.12
N LEU A 36 -0.04 -1.29 -6.03
CA LEU A 36 -1.43 -1.13 -6.45
C LEU A 36 -1.47 -0.28 -7.72
N ILE A 37 -2.06 -0.84 -8.78
CA ILE A 37 -2.23 -0.16 -10.07
C ILE A 37 -3.69 0.27 -10.20
N CYS A 38 -3.91 1.55 -10.47
CA CYS A 38 -5.23 2.10 -10.73
C CYS A 38 -5.13 3.27 -11.72
N PRO A 39 -6.24 3.65 -12.40
CA PRO A 39 -6.31 4.88 -13.18
C PRO A 39 -5.86 6.11 -12.38
N THR A 40 -5.17 7.05 -13.03
CA THR A 40 -4.59 8.25 -12.39
C THR A 40 -5.63 9.04 -11.58
N THR A 41 -6.87 9.12 -12.07
CA THR A 41 -7.98 9.83 -11.41
C THR A 41 -8.42 9.20 -10.09
N LEU A 42 -8.10 7.93 -9.84
CA LEU A 42 -8.47 7.20 -8.63
C LEU A 42 -7.35 7.18 -7.57
N MET A 43 -6.10 7.54 -7.91
CA MET A 43 -4.96 7.38 -7.00
C MET A 43 -5.16 8.09 -5.65
N HIS A 44 -5.65 9.33 -5.66
CA HIS A 44 -5.90 10.10 -4.44
C HIS A 44 -7.14 9.59 -3.67
N GLN A 45 -8.12 9.01 -4.36
CA GLN A 45 -9.24 8.35 -3.70
C GLN A 45 -8.74 7.11 -2.95
N TRP A 46 -7.90 6.29 -3.57
CA TRP A 46 -7.26 5.14 -2.90
C TRP A 46 -6.47 5.59 -1.68
N LEU A 47 -5.64 6.64 -1.79
CA LEU A 47 -4.91 7.20 -0.65
C LEU A 47 -5.84 7.58 0.50
N LYS A 48 -6.96 8.27 0.21
CA LYS A 48 -7.97 8.65 1.20
C LYS A 48 -8.61 7.43 1.87
N GLU A 49 -9.02 6.42 1.11
CA GLU A 49 -9.60 5.20 1.67
C GLU A 49 -8.58 4.44 2.53
N PHE A 50 -7.31 4.39 2.14
CA PHE A 50 -6.26 3.79 2.97
C PHE A 50 -6.09 4.52 4.30
N HIS A 51 -6.09 5.85 4.32
CA HIS A 51 -6.02 6.60 5.57
C HIS A 51 -7.24 6.37 6.46
N ASN A 52 -8.41 6.13 5.89
CA ASN A 52 -9.63 5.85 6.64
C ASN A 52 -9.65 4.42 7.23
N TRP A 53 -9.31 3.41 6.42
CA TRP A 53 -9.53 1.99 6.77
C TRP A 53 -8.26 1.29 7.28
N PHE A 54 -7.08 1.82 6.95
CA PHE A 54 -5.80 1.26 7.35
C PHE A 54 -4.73 2.37 7.61
N PRO A 55 -4.94 3.25 8.61
CA PRO A 55 -4.11 4.43 8.84
C PRO A 55 -2.65 4.15 9.17
N LEU A 56 -2.35 2.98 9.77
CA LEU A 56 -0.98 2.57 10.09
C LEU A 56 -0.20 2.05 8.88
N CYS A 57 -0.86 1.83 7.75
CA CYS A 57 -0.20 1.39 6.53
C CYS A 57 0.63 2.53 5.94
N ARG A 58 1.90 2.25 5.66
CA ARG A 58 2.69 3.15 4.79
C ARG A 58 2.11 3.07 3.39
N ILE A 59 1.67 4.19 2.85
CA ILE A 59 1.20 4.29 1.47
C ILE A 59 1.79 5.54 0.83
N ALA A 60 2.13 5.43 -0.46
CA ALA A 60 2.61 6.55 -1.25
C ALA A 60 2.10 6.44 -2.69
N VAL A 61 1.92 7.59 -3.33
CA VAL A 61 1.61 7.69 -4.76
C VAL A 61 2.91 7.70 -5.54
N LEU A 62 3.16 6.65 -6.32
CA LEU A 62 4.30 6.55 -7.25
C LEU A 62 3.93 7.15 -8.61
N HIS A 63 3.72 8.46 -8.65
CA HIS A 63 3.38 9.24 -9.85
C HIS A 63 3.79 10.70 -9.63
N SER A 64 3.93 11.48 -10.71
CA SER A 64 4.31 12.90 -10.65
C SER A 64 3.36 13.76 -9.80
N SER A 65 2.11 13.33 -9.63
CA SER A 65 1.13 13.98 -8.77
C SER A 65 1.31 13.71 -7.27
N GLY A 66 2.26 12.87 -6.87
CA GLY A 66 2.54 12.56 -5.47
C GLY A 66 3.34 13.66 -4.75
N CYS A 67 3.30 13.66 -3.42
CA CYS A 67 4.00 14.67 -2.60
C CYS A 67 5.48 14.36 -2.32
N PHE A 68 5.99 13.19 -2.73
CA PHE A 68 7.36 12.81 -2.45
C PHE A 68 8.34 13.65 -3.27
N ARG A 69 9.25 14.34 -2.58
CA ARG A 69 10.32 15.13 -3.22
C ARG A 69 11.59 14.27 -3.32
N GLY A 70 11.99 13.95 -4.53
CA GLY A 70 13.20 13.18 -4.83
C GLY A 70 12.99 12.12 -5.91
N PRO A 71 14.06 11.37 -6.27
CA PRO A 71 13.96 10.31 -7.26
C PRO A 71 13.09 9.15 -6.74
N GLN A 72 12.26 8.59 -7.63
CA GLN A 72 11.34 7.49 -7.30
C GLN A 72 12.06 6.26 -6.71
N SER A 73 13.31 6.02 -7.10
CA SER A 73 14.16 4.95 -6.54
C SER A 73 14.33 5.05 -5.02
N HIS A 74 14.48 6.26 -4.48
CA HIS A 74 14.59 6.48 -3.03
C HIS A 74 13.28 6.16 -2.31
N LEU A 75 12.13 6.46 -2.93
CA LEU A 75 10.83 6.10 -2.38
C LEU A 75 10.69 4.57 -2.35
N LEU A 76 11.02 3.89 -3.44
CA LEU A 76 10.97 2.43 -3.53
C LEU A 76 11.88 1.76 -2.48
N SER A 77 13.10 2.27 -2.31
CA SER A 77 14.04 1.78 -1.29
C SER A 77 13.50 1.91 0.14
N LYS A 78 12.80 3.02 0.46
CA LYS A 78 12.14 3.18 1.77
C LYS A 78 11.02 2.17 1.99
N PHE A 79 10.31 1.80 0.92
CA PHE A 79 9.18 0.88 0.98
C PHE A 79 9.60 -0.59 0.94
N SER A 80 10.75 -0.93 0.35
CA SER A 80 11.28 -2.30 0.33
C SER A 80 11.84 -2.76 1.67
N THR A 81 12.21 -1.82 2.54
CA THR A 81 12.71 -2.14 3.89
C THR A 81 11.57 -2.55 4.81
N TYR A 82 11.66 -3.78 5.35
CA TYR A 82 10.75 -4.28 6.37
C TYR A 82 10.95 -3.51 7.68
N ARG A 83 9.87 -2.98 8.27
CA ARG A 83 9.91 -2.43 9.63
C ARG A 83 9.61 -3.58 10.60
N LYS A 84 10.55 -3.83 11.51
CA LYS A 84 10.34 -4.68 12.70
C LYS A 84 9.34 -4.02 13.65
#